data_AF-A0A2Z4N9V1-F1
#
_entry.id   AF-A0A2Z4N9V1-F1
#
_cell.length_a   1.000
_cell.length_b   1.000
_cell.length_c   1.000
_cell.angle_alpha   90.00
_cell.angle_beta   90.00
_cell.angle_gamma   90.00
#
_symmetry.space_group_name_H-M   'P 1'
#
loop_
_entity.id
_entity.type
_entity.pdbx_description
1 polymer ?
#
loop_
_entity_poly.entity_id
_entity_poly.type
_entity_poly.pdbx_seq_one_letter_code
_entity_poly.pdbx_strand_id
1 'polypeptide(L)'
;MKTLLLALVVVAFVCLGSANQQGRGRKPPLDLHSTYCFQCTPENHWYKCPRAEKCTGIANKCYTLYKRDGNGEEKWAVKGCAYTCPTAGPDERLKCCYYNKCNEY
;
A
#
# COMPACT_ATOMS: atom_id res chain seq x y z
N MET A 1 22.85 5.90 -69.24
CA MET A 1 22.62 6.04 -67.78
C MET A 1 22.77 7.53 -67.46
N LYS A 2 21.75 8.40 -67.63
CA LYS A 2 20.58 8.68 -66.77
C LYS A 2 20.95 9.11 -65.35
N THR A 3 21.38 10.36 -65.18
CA THR A 3 21.38 11.07 -63.89
C THR A 3 20.24 12.08 -63.92
N LEU A 4 19.06 11.63 -63.51
CA LEU A 4 17.91 12.49 -63.27
C LEU A 4 17.65 12.56 -61.76
N LEU A 5 17.66 13.80 -61.28
CA LEU A 5 16.78 14.38 -60.25
C LEU A 5 16.88 13.87 -58.81
N LEU A 6 16.84 14.83 -57.87
CA LEU A 6 15.77 15.09 -56.89
C LEU A 6 16.40 15.75 -55.65
N ALA A 7 16.26 17.07 -55.50
CA ALA A 7 15.14 17.75 -54.85
C ALA A 7 15.24 17.71 -53.31
N LEU A 8 15.64 18.86 -52.77
CA LEU A 8 15.57 19.25 -51.37
C LEU A 8 14.15 19.09 -50.82
N VAL A 9 14.02 18.43 -49.66
CA VAL A 9 12.85 18.56 -48.79
C VAL A 9 13.34 18.90 -47.39
N VAL A 10 13.29 20.19 -47.09
CA VAL A 10 13.51 20.74 -45.74
C VAL A 10 12.25 20.47 -44.94
N VAL A 11 12.29 19.48 -44.04
CA VAL A 11 11.20 19.27 -43.08
C VAL A 11 11.44 20.19 -41.89
N ALA A 12 10.76 21.33 -41.91
CA ALA A 12 10.62 22.20 -40.76
C ALA A 12 9.86 21.43 -39.66
N PHE A 13 10.55 21.06 -38.59
CA PHE A 13 9.90 20.57 -37.37
C PHE A 13 9.21 21.74 -36.68
N VAL A 14 7.93 21.86 -37.01
CA VAL A 14 6.96 22.77 -36.43
C VAL A 14 6.91 22.54 -34.92
N CYS A 15 7.10 23.61 -34.16
CA CYS A 15 6.95 23.64 -32.71
C CYS A 15 5.54 23.19 -32.32
N LEU A 16 5.40 21.98 -31.79
CA LEU A 16 4.20 21.55 -31.07
C LEU A 16 4.45 21.71 -29.57
N GLY A 17 4.38 22.96 -29.11
CA GLY A 17 3.95 23.22 -27.76
C GLY A 17 2.50 22.78 -27.63
N SER A 18 2.25 21.77 -26.81
CA SER A 18 0.91 21.50 -26.28
C SER A 18 1.01 21.49 -24.77
N ALA A 19 0.73 22.68 -24.20
CA ALA A 19 0.29 22.79 -22.83
C ALA A 19 -1.06 22.10 -22.73
N ASN A 20 -1.16 21.03 -21.94
CA ASN A 20 -2.46 20.60 -21.44
C ASN A 20 -2.36 19.96 -20.05
N GLN A 21 -2.95 20.68 -19.09
CA GLN A 21 -3.77 20.14 -18.00
C GLN A 21 -2.99 19.50 -16.84
N GLN A 22 -2.65 20.34 -15.87
CA GLN A 22 -3.29 20.35 -14.54
C GLN A 22 -3.92 19.02 -14.07
N GLY A 23 -3.13 17.96 -14.01
CA GLY A 23 -3.36 16.87 -13.08
C GLY A 23 -2.86 17.34 -11.72
N ARG A 24 -3.77 17.85 -10.88
CA ARG A 24 -3.54 18.12 -9.45
C ARG A 24 -2.82 16.90 -8.87
N GLY A 25 -1.50 16.99 -8.79
CA GLY A 25 -0.66 15.89 -8.35
C GLY A 25 -1.15 15.50 -6.97
N ARG A 26 -1.88 14.39 -6.86
CA ARG A 26 -2.05 13.72 -5.58
C ARG A 26 -0.63 13.43 -5.16
N LYS A 27 -0.08 14.27 -4.27
CA LYS A 27 1.11 13.92 -3.50
C LYS A 27 0.83 12.49 -3.03
N PRO A 28 1.71 11.52 -3.33
CA PRO A 28 1.59 10.22 -2.73
C PRO A 28 1.35 10.42 -1.23
N PRO A 29 0.50 9.60 -0.57
CA PRO A 29 0.42 9.63 0.88
C PRO A 29 1.84 9.71 1.40
N LEU A 30 2.14 10.70 2.24
CA LEU A 30 3.46 10.84 2.81
C LEU A 30 3.65 9.62 3.70
N ASP A 31 4.17 8.54 3.13
CA ASP A 31 4.52 7.32 3.84
C ASP A 31 5.75 7.67 4.65
N LEU A 32 5.50 8.26 5.81
CA LEU A 32 6.55 8.78 6.67
C LEU A 32 7.42 7.65 7.19
N HIS A 33 6.90 6.41 7.22
CA HIS A 33 7.53 5.25 7.82
C HIS A 33 7.49 4.05 6.85
N SER A 34 8.52 3.22 6.92
CA SER A 34 8.68 2.00 6.11
C SER A 34 8.42 0.75 6.94
N THR A 35 7.34 0.76 7.75
CA THR A 35 6.92 -0.42 8.51
C THR A 35 6.11 -1.35 7.61
N TYR A 36 6.40 -2.65 7.65
CA TYR A 36 5.62 -3.69 6.97
C TYR A 36 4.90 -4.54 8.00
N CYS A 37 3.60 -4.75 7.82
CA CYS A 37 2.78 -5.58 8.70
C CYS A 37 1.88 -6.50 7.88
N PHE A 38 1.49 -7.63 8.46
CA PHE A 38 0.40 -8.43 7.91
C PHE A 38 -0.91 -7.66 8.08
N GLN A 39 -1.68 -7.52 6.99
CA GLN A 39 -2.89 -6.70 6.91
C GLN A 39 -4.03 -7.55 6.35
N CYS A 40 -4.69 -8.30 7.23
CA CYS A 40 -5.61 -9.35 6.81
C CYS A 40 -6.56 -9.80 7.94
N THR A 41 -7.56 -10.57 7.56
CA THR A 41 -8.58 -11.20 8.41
C THR A 41 -8.64 -12.69 8.10
N PRO A 42 -9.25 -13.54 8.95
CA PRO A 42 -9.41 -14.96 8.65
C PRO A 42 -10.07 -15.23 7.29
N GLU A 43 -11.02 -14.40 6.87
CA GLU A 43 -11.78 -14.56 5.63
C GLU A 43 -10.92 -14.33 4.38
N ASN A 44 -9.90 -13.47 4.47
CA ASN A 44 -8.99 -13.16 3.36
C ASN A 44 -7.57 -13.70 3.57
N HIS A 45 -7.39 -14.58 4.55
CA HIS A 45 -6.09 -15.10 4.97
C HIS A 45 -5.28 -15.65 3.80
N TRP A 46 -5.90 -16.40 2.89
CA TRP A 46 -5.20 -17.07 1.79
C TRP A 46 -4.54 -16.13 0.77
N TYR A 47 -5.05 -14.91 0.61
CA TYR A 47 -4.54 -13.98 -0.41
C TYR A 47 -3.94 -12.69 0.15
N LYS A 48 -4.30 -12.28 1.38
CA LYS A 48 -3.72 -11.09 2.05
C LYS A 48 -2.71 -11.43 3.14
N CYS A 49 -2.88 -12.52 3.90
CA CYS A 49 -1.91 -12.89 4.93
C CYS A 49 -0.60 -13.56 4.45
N PRO A 50 -0.40 -14.04 3.20
CA PRO A 50 0.89 -14.66 2.86
C PRO A 50 2.06 -13.67 2.83
N ARG A 51 1.79 -12.37 2.75
CA ARG A 51 2.82 -11.33 2.66
C ARG A 51 2.44 -10.14 3.52
N ALA A 52 3.42 -9.62 4.26
CA ALA A 52 3.29 -8.33 4.91
C ALA A 52 3.29 -7.21 3.86
N GLU A 53 2.39 -6.25 4.03
CA GLU A 53 2.26 -5.07 3.18
C GLU A 53 2.81 -3.84 3.90
N LYS A 54 3.24 -2.85 3.11
CA LYS A 54 3.69 -1.57 3.65
C LYS A 54 2.53 -0.86 4.35
N CYS A 55 2.76 -0.36 5.56
CA CYS A 55 1.81 0.52 6.23
C CYS A 55 1.70 1.85 5.47
N THR A 56 0.48 2.37 5.38
CA THR A 56 0.21 3.60 4.63
C THR A 56 0.14 4.82 5.55
N GLY A 57 0.53 5.99 5.02
CA GLY A 57 0.43 7.26 5.74
C GLY A 57 1.37 7.33 6.95
N ILE A 58 0.81 7.64 8.13
CA ILE A 58 1.58 7.77 9.38
C ILE A 58 1.65 6.48 10.20
N ALA A 59 0.94 5.42 9.80
CA ALA A 59 0.89 4.19 10.56
C ALA A 59 2.25 3.50 10.60
N ASN A 60 2.72 3.15 11.79
CA ASN A 60 4.08 2.67 12.00
C ASN A 60 4.21 1.49 12.96
N LYS A 61 3.10 0.96 13.46
CA LYS A 61 3.02 -0.19 14.36
C LYS A 61 2.18 -1.27 13.71
N CYS A 62 2.49 -2.52 14.01
CA CYS A 62 1.61 -3.63 13.67
C CYS A 62 0.73 -3.97 14.88
N TYR A 63 -0.47 -4.47 14.62
CA TYR A 63 -1.33 -5.03 15.65
C TYR A 63 -1.94 -6.36 15.20
N THR A 64 -2.32 -7.17 16.18
CA THR A 64 -3.22 -8.31 16.05
C THR A 64 -4.34 -8.14 17.07
N LEU A 65 -5.57 -8.14 16.59
CA LEU A 65 -6.79 -8.21 17.39
C LEU A 65 -7.20 -9.69 17.51
N TYR A 66 -7.52 -10.11 18.72
CA TYR A 66 -8.03 -11.43 19.04
C TYR A 66 -9.43 -11.32 19.64
N LYS A 67 -10.27 -12.31 19.34
CA LYS A 67 -11.64 -12.46 19.83
C LYS A 67 -11.85 -13.86 20.36
N ARG A 68 -12.71 -14.00 21.36
CA ARG A 68 -13.22 -15.33 21.73
C ARG A 68 -14.23 -15.80 20.69
N ASP A 69 -14.13 -17.05 20.29
CA ASP A 69 -15.14 -17.70 19.48
C ASP A 69 -16.30 -18.25 20.34
N GLY A 70 -17.26 -18.91 19.69
CA GLY A 70 -18.43 -19.49 20.39
C GLY A 70 -18.08 -20.58 21.41
N ASN A 71 -16.86 -21.12 21.38
CA ASN A 71 -16.37 -22.13 22.32
C ASN A 71 -15.50 -21.51 23.43
N GLY A 72 -15.33 -20.19 23.44
CA GLY A 72 -14.47 -19.47 24.38
C GLY A 72 -12.98 -19.50 24.01
N GLU A 73 -12.59 -20.10 22.88
CA GLU A 73 -11.22 -20.09 22.41
C GLU A 73 -10.85 -18.73 21.84
N GLU A 74 -9.68 -18.22 22.21
CA GLU A 74 -9.19 -16.97 21.66
C GLU A 74 -8.56 -17.21 20.27
N LYS A 75 -9.10 -16.55 19.25
CA LYS A 75 -8.63 -16.60 17.86
C LYS A 75 -8.32 -15.21 17.35
N TRP A 76 -7.31 -15.08 16.51
CA TRP A 76 -7.02 -13.80 15.87
C TRP A 76 -8.15 -13.45 14.88
N ALA A 77 -8.59 -12.20 14.90
CA ALA A 77 -9.68 -11.69 14.09
C ALA A 77 -9.18 -10.68 13.03
N VAL A 78 -8.16 -9.89 13.36
CA VAL A 78 -7.60 -8.89 12.43
C VAL A 78 -6.10 -8.73 12.69
N LYS A 79 -5.32 -8.63 11.63
CA LYS A 79 -3.93 -8.16 11.64
C LYS A 79 -3.88 -6.85 10.85
N GLY A 80 -3.15 -5.84 11.31
CA GLY A 80 -3.11 -4.55 10.62
C GLY A 80 -2.00 -3.59 11.04
N CYS A 81 -1.99 -2.43 10.40
CA CYS A 81 -1.14 -1.28 10.73
C CYS A 81 -1.89 -0.24 11.56
N ALA A 82 -1.22 0.41 12.51
CA ALA A 82 -1.77 1.54 13.25
C ALA A 82 -0.69 2.57 13.61
N TYR A 83 -1.09 3.83 13.79
CA TYR A 83 -0.20 4.88 14.34
C TYR A 83 -0.12 4.79 15.87
N THR A 84 -1.28 4.65 16.51
CA THR A 84 -1.40 4.34 17.94
C THR A 84 -1.91 2.92 18.06
N CYS A 85 -1.41 2.18 19.05
CA CYS A 85 -1.93 0.86 19.34
C CYS A 85 -3.44 0.98 19.65
N PRO A 86 -4.33 0.27 18.94
CA PRO A 86 -5.77 0.35 19.21
C PRO A 86 -6.12 0.02 20.67
N THR A 87 -7.35 0.30 21.06
CA THR A 87 -7.88 -0.13 22.36
C THR A 87 -8.79 -1.33 22.13
N ALA A 88 -8.58 -2.41 22.89
CA ALA A 88 -9.41 -3.61 22.80
C ALA A 88 -10.80 -3.35 23.42
N GLY A 89 -11.84 -3.90 22.81
CA GLY A 89 -13.17 -3.97 23.41
C GLY A 89 -13.28 -4.99 24.58
N PRO A 90 -14.47 -5.10 25.20
CA PRO A 90 -14.71 -5.92 26.40
C PRO A 90 -14.36 -7.41 26.27
N ASP A 91 -14.47 -7.98 25.06
CA ASP A 91 -14.18 -9.39 24.76
C ASP A 91 -13.08 -9.55 23.72
N GLU A 92 -12.25 -8.53 23.58
CA GLU A 92 -11.14 -8.50 22.64
C GLU A 92 -9.82 -8.46 23.41
N ARG A 93 -8.79 -9.10 22.84
CA ARG A 93 -7.41 -8.89 23.25
C ARG A 93 -6.66 -8.27 22.10
N LEU A 94 -5.80 -7.31 22.39
CA LEU A 94 -5.01 -6.66 21.36
C LEU A 94 -3.52 -6.75 21.69
N LYS A 95 -2.73 -7.12 20.69
CA LYS A 95 -1.27 -7.19 20.77
C LYS A 95 -0.67 -6.26 19.72
N CYS A 96 0.13 -5.29 20.16
CA CYS A 96 0.88 -4.41 19.26
C CYS A 96 2.38 -4.69 19.32
N CYS A 97 3.06 -4.38 18.22
CA CYS A 97 4.51 -4.50 18.10
C CYS A 97 5.06 -3.46 17.10
N TYR A 98 6.35 -3.17 17.19
CA TYR A 98 6.97 -1.95 16.63
C TYR A 98 8.04 -2.23 15.55
N TYR A 99 8.18 -3.48 15.12
CA TYR A 99 9.19 -3.88 14.13
C TYR A 99 8.54 -4.56 12.92
N ASN A 100 9.26 -4.62 11.80
CA ASN A 100 8.76 -5.18 10.56
C ASN A 100 8.29 -6.64 10.73
N LYS A 101 7.10 -6.92 10.20
CA LYS A 101 6.48 -8.26 10.12
C LYS A 101 6.18 -8.89 11.49
N CYS A 102 6.21 -8.12 12.56
CA CYS A 102 6.10 -8.64 13.93
C CYS A 102 4.76 -9.30 14.28
N ASN A 103 3.72 -9.07 13.47
CA ASN A 103 2.39 -9.63 13.64
C ASN A 103 2.11 -10.84 12.72
N GLU A 104 3.14 -11.56 12.28
CA GLU A 104 3.01 -12.78 11.46
C GLU A 104 2.11 -13.83 12.13
N TYR A 105 2.42 -14.15 13.39
CA TYR A 105 1.72 -15.18 14.17
C TYR A 105 0.68 -14.59 15.12
#